data_AF-A0A227ICI8-F1
#
_entry.id   AF-A0A227ICI8-F1
#
_cell.length_a   1.000
_cell.length_b   1.000
_cell.length_c   1.000
_cell.angle_alpha   90.00
_cell.angle_beta   90.00
_cell.angle_gamma   90.00
#
_symmetry.space_group_name_H-M   'P 1'
#
loop_
_entity.id
_entity.type
_entity.pdbx_description
1 polymer ?
#
loop_
_entity_poly.entity_id
_entity_poly.type
_entity_poly.pdbx_seq_one_letter_code
_entity_poly.pdbx_strand_id
1 'polypeptide(L)' 'VSVITSLAIDHVDWLGDDINVIGFEKAGIYRAGKPAICGQPLPPATVAAHADDIGAEFFQVGIQFDYALTEKGWKWSS' A
#
# COMPACT_ATOMS: atom_id res chain seq x y z
N VAL A 1 -3.34 -12.15 -5.02
CA VAL A 1 -2.57 -10.91 -4.99
C VAL A 1 -3.55 -9.78 -4.81
N SER A 2 -3.25 -8.84 -3.93
CA SER A 2 -4.05 -7.65 -3.64
C SER A 2 -3.16 -6.42 -3.71
N VAL A 3 -3.69 -5.29 -4.17
CA VAL A 3 -2.90 -4.09 -4.44
C VAL A 3 -3.59 -2.85 -3.90
N ILE A 4 -2.87 -2.07 -3.10
CA ILE A 4 -3.20 -0.67 -2.79
C ILE A 4 -2.33 0.21 -3.69
N THR A 5 -2.94 1.00 -4.57
CA THR A 5 -2.20 1.86 -5.51
C THR A 5 -1.74 3.16 -4.86
N SER A 6 -2.62 3.81 -4.10
CA SER A 6 -2.38 5.08 -3.43
C SER A 6 -3.31 5.25 -2.23
N LEU A 7 -2.90 6.11 -1.30
CA LEU A 7 -3.65 6.48 -0.11
C LEU A 7 -3.65 8.00 0.03
N ALA A 8 -4.83 8.57 0.22
CA ALA A 8 -5.00 9.98 0.48
C ALA A 8 -6.25 10.18 1.35
N ILE A 9 -6.24 11.24 2.15
CA ILE A 9 -7.47 11.80 2.72
C ILE A 9 -8.09 12.64 1.61
N ASP A 10 -9.36 12.39 1.28
CA ASP A 10 -10.15 13.20 0.36
C ASP A 10 -11.39 13.72 1.11
N HIS A 11 -11.94 14.86 0.72
CA HIS A 11 -13.20 15.41 1.24
C HIS A 11 -13.45 15.26 2.77
N VAL A 12 -12.56 15.85 3.58
CA VAL A 12 -12.53 15.79 5.07
C VAL A 12 -13.88 16.08 5.73
N ASP A 13 -14.69 16.96 5.17
CA ASP A 13 -16.03 17.31 5.70
C ASP A 13 -17.02 16.14 5.73
N TRP A 14 -16.71 15.02 5.05
CA TRP A 14 -17.57 13.81 4.98
C TRP A 14 -16.90 12.52 5.48
N LEU A 15 -15.56 12.42 5.45
CA LEU A 15 -14.86 11.13 5.60
C LEU A 15 -14.27 10.86 7.00
N GLY A 16 -14.16 11.88 7.86
CA GLY A 16 -13.29 11.75 9.04
C GLY A 16 -11.81 11.73 8.62
N ASP A 17 -10.94 12.20 9.51
CA ASP A 17 -9.66 12.84 9.17
C ASP A 17 -8.40 12.04 9.51
N ASP A 18 -8.51 10.71 9.66
CA ASP A 18 -7.35 9.87 9.99
C ASP A 18 -6.94 8.93 8.85
N ILE A 19 -5.82 9.28 8.20
CA ILE A 19 -5.17 8.46 7.19
C ILE A 19 -4.86 7.04 7.69
N ASN A 20 -4.63 6.84 8.99
CA ASN A 20 -4.38 5.53 9.58
C ASN A 20 -5.62 4.63 9.51
N VAL A 21 -6.82 5.18 9.74
CA VAL A 21 -8.08 4.45 9.62
C VAL A 21 -8.32 4.06 8.16
N ILE A 22 -8.17 5.01 7.24
CA ILE A 22 -8.30 4.76 5.79
C ILE A 22 -7.33 3.68 5.33
N GLY A 23 -6.08 3.74 5.79
CA GLY A 23 -5.05 2.75 5.50
C GLY A 23 -5.44 1.35 5.97
N PHE A 24 -5.93 1.23 7.21
CA PHE A 24 -6.36 -0.03 7.78
C PHE A 24 -7.55 -0.64 7.02
N GLU A 25 -8.58 0.16 6.73
CA GLU A 25 -9.76 -0.30 5.99
C GLU A 25 -9.39 -0.83 4.60
N LYS A 26 -8.54 -0.10 3.88
CA LYS A 26 -8.07 -0.53 2.55
C LYS A 26 -7.18 -1.76 2.65
N ALA A 27 -6.37 -1.90 3.70
CA ALA A 27 -5.57 -3.10 3.94
C ALA A 27 -6.45 -4.37 4.12
N GLY A 28 -7.73 -4.23 4.47
CA GLY A 28 -8.68 -5.35 4.57
C GLY A 28 -8.88 -6.17 3.28
N ILE A 29 -8.41 -5.69 2.12
CA ILE A 29 -8.38 -6.50 0.88
C ILE A 29 -7.26 -7.55 0.87
N TYR A 30 -6.29 -7.45 1.77
CA TYR A 30 -5.18 -8.39 1.90
C TYR A 30 -5.67 -9.78 2.31
N ARG A 31 -4.88 -10.81 2.02
CA ARG A 31 -5.21 -12.20 2.29
C ARG A 31 -3.97 -12.92 2.82
N ALA A 32 -4.16 -13.72 3.87
CA ALA A 32 -3.11 -14.53 4.49
C ALA A 32 -2.37 -15.41 3.45
N GLY A 33 -1.04 -15.45 3.54
CA GLY A 33 -0.18 -16.22 2.64
C GLY A 33 -0.30 -15.83 1.17
N LYS A 34 -0.72 -14.59 0.87
CA LYS A 34 -0.78 -14.03 -0.48
C LYS A 34 0.01 -12.71 -0.55
N PRO A 35 0.58 -12.37 -1.72
CA PRO A 35 1.20 -11.08 -1.92
C PRO A 35 0.23 -9.91 -1.75
N ALA A 36 0.64 -8.95 -0.93
CA ALA A 36 0.01 -7.67 -0.64
C ALA A 36 0.93 -6.54 -1.10
N ILE A 37 0.58 -5.90 -2.22
CA ILE A 37 1.41 -4.85 -2.84
C ILE A 37 0.91 -3.47 -2.41
N CYS A 38 1.82 -2.59 -2.00
CA CYS A 38 1.56 -1.20 -1.67
C CYS A 38 2.36 -0.27 -2.58
N GLY A 39 1.67 0.44 -3.46
CA GLY A 39 2.22 1.47 -4.35
C GLY A 39 2.35 2.85 -3.71
N GLN A 40 2.00 3.00 -2.44
CA GLN A 40 2.20 4.24 -1.68
C GLN A 40 3.60 4.21 -1.04
N PRO A 41 4.53 5.15 -1.36
CA PRO A 41 5.91 5.13 -0.84
C PRO A 41 6.02 5.36 0.68
N LEU A 42 5.05 6.07 1.26
CA LEU A 42 4.95 6.37 2.69
C LEU A 42 3.52 6.10 3.16
N PRO A 43 3.09 4.83 3.23
CA PRO A 43 1.75 4.50 3.72
C PRO A 43 1.70 4.69 5.24
N PRO A 44 0.51 4.92 5.83
CA PRO A 44 0.33 4.84 7.27
C PRO A 44 0.71 3.44 7.77
N ALA A 45 1.29 3.37 8.97
CA ALA A 45 1.84 2.13 9.53
C ALA A 45 0.79 1.01 9.66
N THR A 46 -0.49 1.36 9.76
CA THR A 46 -1.61 0.43 9.83
C THR A 46 -1.71 -0.51 8.62
N VAL A 47 -1.22 -0.09 7.45
CA VAL A 47 -1.25 -0.90 6.22
C VAL A 47 -0.30 -2.08 6.33
N ALA A 48 0.95 -1.84 6.70
CA ALA A 48 1.95 -2.88 6.88
C ALA A 48 1.64 -3.75 8.10
N ALA A 49 1.18 -3.13 9.20
CA ALA A 49 0.78 -3.84 10.41
C ALA A 49 -0.33 -4.86 10.14
N HIS A 50 -1.38 -4.49 9.40
CA HIS A 50 -2.45 -5.44 9.07
C HIS A 50 -1.96 -6.59 8.18
N ALA A 51 -1.04 -6.33 7.25
CA ALA A 51 -0.43 -7.39 6.44
C ALA A 51 0.33 -8.38 7.31
N ASP A 52 1.11 -7.90 8.29
CA ASP A 52 1.83 -8.72 9.26
C ASP A 52 0.85 -9.54 10.13
N ASP A 53 -0.18 -8.89 10.68
CA ASP A 53 -1.19 -9.52 11.55
C ASP A 53 -1.87 -10.73 10.90
N ILE A 54 -2.17 -10.66 9.60
CA ILE A 54 -2.82 -11.75 8.87
C ILE A 54 -1.82 -12.69 8.17
N GLY A 55 -0.51 -12.43 8.27
CA GLY A 55 0.53 -13.18 7.58
C GLY A 55 0.47 -13.07 6.05
N ALA A 56 0.14 -11.89 5.52
CA ALA A 56 0.27 -11.60 4.09
C ALA A 56 1.73 -11.24 3.74
N GLU A 57 2.15 -11.55 2.52
CA GLU A 57 3.50 -11.23 2.04
C GLU A 57 3.53 -9.77 1.55
N PHE A 58 4.02 -8.85 2.37
CA PHE A 58 3.95 -7.41 2.10
C PHE A 58 5.11 -6.90 1.24
N PHE A 59 4.78 -6.13 0.19
CA PHE A 59 5.75 -5.48 -0.69
C PHE A 59 5.37 -4.00 -0.87
N GLN A 60 6.25 -3.09 -0.47
CA GLN A 60 6.05 -1.65 -0.59
C GLN A 60 7.02 -1.05 -1.60
N VAL A 61 6.53 -0.09 -2.39
CA VAL A 61 7.39 0.73 -3.26
C VAL A 61 8.38 1.54 -2.41
N GLY A 62 9.63 1.65 -2.87
CA GLY A 62 10.73 2.29 -2.15
C GLY A 62 11.37 1.42 -1.05
N ILE A 63 10.85 0.21 -0.82
CA ILE A 63 11.40 -0.74 0.18
C ILE A 63 11.72 -2.09 -0.47
N GLN A 64 10.71 -2.82 -0.95
CA GLN A 64 10.90 -4.13 -1.61
C GLN A 64 10.98 -4.01 -3.13
N PHE A 65 10.51 -2.91 -3.71
CA PHE A 65 10.64 -2.66 -5.14
C PHE A 65 10.62 -1.17 -5.43
N ASP A 66 11.15 -0.80 -6.60
CA ASP A 66 11.14 0.55 -7.14
C ASP A 66 10.87 0.53 -8.63
N TYR A 67 10.45 1.69 -9.15
CA TYR A 67 10.26 1.89 -10.58
C TYR A 67 10.65 3.29 -11.02
N ALA A 68 11.13 3.40 -12.25
CA ALA A 68 11.43 4.66 -12.89
C ALA A 68 10.95 4.67 -14.35
N LEU A 69 10.42 5.81 -14.79
CA LEU A 69 10.11 6.03 -16.20
C LEU A 69 11.40 6.42 -16.94
N THR A 70 11.68 5.71 -18.04
CA THR A 70 12.82 5.98 -18.94
C THR A 70 12.29 6.27 -20.35
N GLU A 71 13.16 6.76 -21.25
CA GLU A 71 12.81 6.98 -22.66
C GLU A 71 12.28 5.73 -23.37
N LYS A 72 12.66 4.53 -22.90
CA LYS A 72 12.26 3.23 -23.48
C LYS A 72 11.10 2.57 -22.74
N GLY A 73 10.49 3.26 -21.77
CA GLY A 73 9.40 2.74 -20.94
C GLY A 73 9.78 2.59 -19.46
N TRP A 74 9.07 1.73 -18.74
CA TRP A 74 9.28 1.52 -17.30
C TRP A 74 10.45 0.59 -17.02
N LYS A 75 11.32 1.00 -16.10
CA LYS A 75 12.34 0.16 -15.49
C LYS A 75 11.91 -0.19 -14.07
N TRP A 76 11.93 -1.47 -13.74
CA TRP A 76 11.60 -2.02 -12.42
C TRP A 76 12.85 -2.57 -11.74
N SER A 77 12.93 -2.46 -10.42
CA SER A 77 13.97 -3.07 -9.58
C SER A 77 13.37 -3.57 -8.27
N SER A 78 13.97 -4.60 -7.70
CA SER A 78 13.62 -5.23 -6.41
C SER A 78 14.87 -5.58 -5.64
#